data_AF-A0A7U7G3Y7-F1
#
_entry.id   AF-A0A7U7G3Y7-F1
#
_cell.length_a   1.000
_cell.length_b   1.000
_cell.length_c   1.000
_cell.angle_alpha   90.00
_cell.angle_beta   90.00
_cell.angle_gamma   90.00
#
_symmetry.space_group_name_H-M   'P 1'
#
loop_
_entity.id
_entity.type
_entity.pdbx_description
1 polymer ?
#
loop_
_entity_poly.entity_id
_entity_poly.type
_entity_poly.pdbx_seq_one_letter_code
_entity_poly.pdbx_strand_id
1 'polypeptide(L)'
;MMVRYGKAGLYGGMMALGMSLMAGAAQAEGLDRVYEVQAQLSPTALVAGNSTPVDVLKTQIGPNIRQEQDEKTVSIGQDSYRLDQYRMRVRLRHGAGGGYDDGTVSYVISANLSRKNSDHATSIFTRVRGVLKMHDGQATAVLPANRYFKGTVQVGAIAAKLF
;
A
#
# COMPACT_ATOMS: atom_id res chain seq x y z
N MET A 1 33.20 -64.47 -48.42
CA MET A 1 32.79 -65.26 -47.24
C MET A 1 33.88 -65.12 -46.17
N MET A 2 33.47 -65.01 -44.91
CA MET A 2 34.26 -64.84 -43.67
C MET A 2 34.72 -63.43 -43.26
N VAL A 3 33.91 -62.94 -42.32
CA VAL A 3 34.04 -61.85 -41.37
C VAL A 3 35.24 -62.06 -40.43
N ARG A 4 35.93 -60.97 -40.08
CA ARG A 4 36.63 -60.86 -38.79
C ARG A 4 36.19 -59.59 -38.07
N TYR A 5 35.60 -59.83 -36.90
CA TYR A 5 35.26 -58.86 -35.87
C TYR A 5 36.52 -58.37 -35.15
N GLY A 6 36.56 -57.08 -34.82
CA GLY A 6 37.49 -56.47 -33.87
C GLY A 6 36.83 -55.22 -33.28
N LYS A 7 36.75 -55.16 -31.96
CA LYS A 7 35.79 -54.40 -31.12
C LYS A 7 36.48 -53.20 -30.44
N ALA A 8 35.72 -52.12 -30.18
CA ALA A 8 35.75 -51.24 -28.99
C ALA A 8 35.86 -49.71 -29.26
N GLY A 9 35.03 -48.96 -28.50
CA GLY A 9 34.96 -47.50 -28.40
C GLY A 9 33.54 -46.97 -28.68
N LEU A 10 32.53 -47.17 -27.83
CA LEU A 10 32.24 -46.54 -26.52
C LEU A 10 32.26 -45.00 -26.50
N TYR A 11 31.03 -44.47 -26.41
CA TYR A 11 30.57 -43.25 -25.74
C TYR A 11 30.77 -41.86 -26.36
N GLY A 12 29.67 -41.09 -26.31
CA GLY A 12 29.60 -39.64 -26.46
C GLY A 12 28.71 -39.27 -27.64
N GLY A 13 27.39 -39.12 -27.52
CA GLY A 13 26.68 -38.37 -26.49
C GLY A 13 26.10 -37.12 -27.16
N MET A 14 24.78 -37.13 -27.40
CA MET A 14 24.01 -35.97 -27.83
C MET A 14 24.31 -34.76 -26.95
N MET A 15 24.61 -33.61 -27.55
CA MET A 15 24.49 -32.30 -26.91
C MET A 15 23.80 -31.36 -27.90
N ALA A 16 22.48 -31.53 -28.01
CA ALA A 16 21.57 -30.43 -28.28
C ALA A 16 21.09 -29.90 -26.92
N LEU A 17 20.70 -28.61 -26.86
CA LEU A 17 20.31 -27.80 -25.68
C LEU A 17 21.49 -27.00 -25.12
N GLY A 18 21.50 -25.66 -25.09
CA GLY A 18 20.52 -24.69 -25.53
C GLY A 18 21.18 -23.32 -25.49
N MET A 19 21.06 -22.56 -26.58
CA MET A 19 21.17 -21.11 -26.50
C MET A 19 19.94 -20.61 -25.76
N SER A 20 20.10 -20.12 -24.53
CA SER A 20 19.06 -19.40 -23.83
C SER A 20 19.70 -18.44 -22.83
N LEU A 21 19.71 -17.18 -23.24
CA LEU A 21 19.59 -15.99 -22.42
C LEU A 21 20.69 -15.73 -21.39
N MET A 22 21.60 -14.85 -21.81
CA MET A 22 22.05 -13.71 -21.01
C MET A 22 20.88 -13.12 -20.22
N ALA A 23 20.67 -13.60 -18.99
CA ALA A 23 19.88 -12.90 -17.98
C ALA A 23 20.82 -11.98 -17.20
N GLY A 24 21.36 -10.98 -17.90
CA GLY A 24 21.75 -9.74 -17.24
C GLY A 24 20.50 -8.92 -17.05
N ALA A 25 20.08 -8.72 -15.79
CA ALA A 25 19.51 -7.50 -15.25
C ALA A 25 18.88 -7.76 -13.88
N ALA A 26 19.11 -6.80 -12.97
CA ALA A 26 18.45 -6.63 -11.68
C ALA A 26 18.79 -7.66 -10.60
N GLN A 27 20.08 -7.72 -10.21
CA GLN A 27 20.39 -7.89 -8.80
C GLN A 27 19.64 -6.82 -8.02
N ALA A 28 18.86 -7.27 -7.06
CA ALA A 28 17.95 -6.49 -6.25
C ALA A 28 18.65 -5.29 -5.58
N GLU A 29 18.53 -4.12 -6.18
CA GLU A 29 18.64 -2.84 -5.48
C GLU A 29 17.35 -2.53 -4.69
N GLY A 30 16.68 -3.58 -4.18
CA GLY A 30 15.66 -3.45 -3.16
C GLY A 30 16.33 -3.25 -1.81
N LEU A 31 17.07 -2.14 -1.65
CA LEU A 31 17.43 -1.64 -0.32
C LEU A 31 16.13 -1.61 0.51
N ASP A 32 16.25 -1.99 1.78
CA ASP A 32 15.17 -2.12 2.76
C ASP A 32 14.52 -0.75 3.06
N ARG A 33 13.88 -0.16 2.05
CA ARG A 33 13.31 1.18 2.10
C ARG A 33 12.04 1.14 2.94
N VAL A 34 11.93 2.13 3.79
CA VAL A 34 10.69 2.41 4.51
C VAL A 34 9.88 3.36 3.65
N TYR A 35 8.58 3.21 3.63
CA TYR A 35 7.64 4.06 2.94
C TYR A 35 6.79 4.75 3.98
N GLU A 36 6.67 6.06 3.85
CA GLU A 36 5.74 6.85 4.63
C GLU A 36 4.41 6.93 3.88
N VAL A 37 3.34 6.53 4.56
CA VAL A 37 1.98 6.72 4.08
C VAL A 37 1.34 7.85 4.86
N GLN A 38 0.87 8.87 4.14
CA GLN A 38 0.20 10.02 4.70
C GLN A 38 -1.19 10.17 4.09
N ALA A 39 -2.20 10.37 4.92
CA ALA A 39 -3.54 10.73 4.48
C ALA A 39 -3.90 12.13 5.00
N GLN A 40 -4.20 13.05 4.08
CA GLN A 40 -4.77 14.35 4.40
C GLN A 40 -6.29 14.25 4.33
N LEU A 41 -6.97 14.54 5.43
CA LEU A 41 -8.39 14.32 5.62
C LEU A 41 -9.09 15.63 5.96
N SER A 42 -10.26 15.85 5.37
CA SER A 42 -11.14 16.97 5.74
C SER A 42 -12.57 16.47 5.88
N PRO A 43 -13.31 16.90 6.91
CA PRO A 43 -14.74 16.64 6.97
C PRO A 43 -15.47 17.33 5.82
N THR A 44 -16.61 16.77 5.44
CA THR A 44 -17.52 17.39 4.48
C THR A 44 -18.39 18.45 5.16
N ALA A 45 -19.08 19.26 4.36
CA ALA A 45 -20.04 20.24 4.86
C ALA A 45 -21.19 19.62 5.68
N LEU A 46 -21.49 18.33 5.49
CA LEU A 46 -22.47 17.63 6.32
C LEU A 46 -22.04 17.52 7.79
N VAL A 47 -20.72 17.47 8.04
CA VAL A 47 -20.15 17.23 9.37
C VAL A 47 -19.66 18.52 10.01
N ALA A 48 -19.08 19.43 9.23
CA ALA A 48 -18.43 20.65 9.74
C ALA A 48 -19.00 21.96 9.16
N GLY A 49 -20.10 21.88 8.39
CA GLY A 49 -20.72 23.01 7.70
C GLY A 49 -19.75 23.77 6.81
N ASN A 50 -19.56 25.06 7.08
CA ASN A 50 -18.65 25.91 6.31
C ASN A 50 -17.18 25.77 6.73
N SER A 51 -16.90 25.06 7.84
CA SER A 51 -15.55 24.80 8.31
C SER A 51 -14.95 23.59 7.57
N THR A 52 -13.72 23.72 7.12
CA THR A 52 -13.00 22.65 6.39
C THR A 52 -11.62 22.38 7.01
N PRO A 53 -11.56 22.02 8.30
CA PRO A 53 -10.29 21.70 8.94
C PRO A 53 -9.60 20.53 8.22
N VAL A 54 -8.27 20.53 8.24
CA VAL A 54 -7.45 19.48 7.63
C VAL A 54 -6.73 18.73 8.74
N ASP A 55 -6.92 17.41 8.74
CA ASP A 55 -6.21 16.47 9.59
C ASP A 55 -5.25 15.60 8.78
N VAL A 56 -4.21 15.12 9.44
CA VAL A 56 -3.20 14.26 8.84
C VAL A 56 -3.06 12.99 9.67
N LEU A 57 -3.21 11.84 9.03
CA LEU A 57 -2.76 10.55 9.54
C LEU A 57 -1.46 10.17 8.85
N LYS A 58 -0.53 9.57 9.60
CA LYS A 58 0.81 9.27 9.10
C LYS A 58 1.34 7.99 9.73
N THR A 59 1.81 7.08 8.89
CA THR A 59 2.39 5.81 9.33
C THR A 59 3.52 5.38 8.41
N GLN A 60 4.31 4.40 8.83
CA GLN A 60 5.45 3.90 8.08
C GLN A 60 5.32 2.39 7.87
N ILE A 61 5.62 1.94 6.67
CA ILE A 61 5.63 0.51 6.29
C ILE A 61 6.90 0.20 5.52
N GLY A 62 7.36 -1.04 5.58
CA GLY A 62 8.54 -1.49 4.84
C GLY A 62 8.52 -3.00 4.64
N PRO A 63 9.59 -3.57 4.05
CA PRO A 63 9.73 -5.01 3.87
C PRO A 63 9.55 -5.81 5.17
N ASN A 64 10.04 -5.27 6.30
CA ASN A 64 9.94 -5.85 7.64
C ASN A 64 8.60 -5.57 8.33
N ILE A 65 7.99 -4.40 8.08
CA ILE A 65 6.71 -3.98 8.68
C ILE A 65 5.71 -3.76 7.54
N ARG A 66 5.11 -4.86 7.06
CA ARG A 66 4.27 -4.85 5.84
C ARG A 66 2.85 -4.36 6.08
N GLN A 67 2.44 -4.15 7.32
CA GLN A 67 1.11 -3.73 7.72
C GLN A 67 1.26 -2.82 8.92
N GLU A 68 0.54 -1.70 8.92
CA GLU A 68 0.54 -0.80 10.07
C GLU A 68 -0.78 -0.03 10.19
N GLN A 69 -1.04 0.50 11.38
CA GLN A 69 -2.23 1.28 11.69
C GLN A 69 -1.83 2.57 12.39
N ASP A 70 -2.50 3.66 12.03
CA ASP A 70 -2.44 4.95 12.73
C ASP A 70 -3.86 5.42 13.09
N GLU A 71 -3.96 6.17 14.17
CA GLU A 71 -5.22 6.65 14.71
C GLU A 71 -5.05 8.06 15.28
N LYS A 72 -6.04 8.92 14.99
CA LYS A 72 -6.09 10.28 15.51
C LYS A 72 -7.49 10.61 16.01
N THR A 73 -7.58 10.95 17.28
CA THR A 73 -8.79 11.52 17.87
C THR A 73 -8.98 12.94 17.36
N VAL A 74 -10.20 13.25 16.93
CA VAL A 74 -10.60 14.56 16.41
C VAL A 74 -11.91 14.95 17.08
N SER A 75 -12.22 16.23 17.18
CA SER A 75 -13.51 16.67 17.74
C SER A 75 -14.06 17.79 16.89
N ILE A 76 -14.62 17.43 15.75
CA ILE A 76 -15.16 18.38 14.77
C ILE A 76 -16.61 18.02 14.52
N GLY A 77 -17.52 18.97 14.64
CA GLY A 77 -18.93 18.71 14.42
C GLY A 77 -19.75 19.98 14.34
N GLN A 78 -20.83 19.90 13.60
CA GLN A 78 -21.86 20.91 13.49
C GLN A 78 -23.23 20.22 13.44
N ASP A 79 -24.23 20.86 14.05
CA ASP A 79 -25.62 20.39 14.09
C ASP A 79 -25.74 18.95 14.62
N SER A 80 -26.27 18.03 13.80
CA SER A 80 -26.56 16.65 14.16
C SER A 80 -25.36 15.71 14.05
N TYR A 81 -24.20 16.15 13.56
CA TYR A 81 -23.04 15.27 13.36
C TYR A 81 -21.80 15.77 14.10
N ARG A 82 -21.08 14.83 14.71
CA ARG A 82 -19.76 15.04 15.28
C ARG A 82 -18.83 13.91 14.88
N LEU A 83 -17.68 14.26 14.37
CA LEU A 83 -16.57 13.37 14.06
C LEU A 83 -15.65 13.28 15.28
N ASP A 84 -15.42 12.06 15.74
CA ASP A 84 -14.69 11.80 16.99
C ASP A 84 -13.30 11.19 16.76
N GLN A 85 -13.11 10.49 15.64
CA GLN A 85 -11.86 9.80 15.38
C GLN A 85 -11.67 9.47 13.90
N TYR A 86 -10.44 9.61 13.41
CA TYR A 86 -9.95 8.98 12.19
C TYR A 86 -9.01 7.82 12.51
N ARG A 87 -9.04 6.77 11.69
CA ARG A 87 -8.11 5.64 11.75
C ARG A 87 -7.71 5.23 10.34
N MET A 88 -6.42 5.00 10.11
CA MET A 88 -5.87 4.50 8.85
C MET A 88 -5.17 3.17 9.09
N ARG A 89 -5.44 2.19 8.23
CA ARG A 89 -4.72 0.92 8.16
C ARG A 89 -4.11 0.79 6.78
N VAL A 90 -2.85 0.39 6.71
CA VAL A 90 -2.11 0.26 5.45
C VAL A 90 -1.46 -1.11 5.34
N ARG A 91 -1.24 -1.56 4.11
CA ARG A 91 -0.55 -2.82 3.81
C ARG A 91 0.28 -2.69 2.53
N LEU A 92 1.55 -3.07 2.62
CA LEU A 92 2.51 -3.11 1.52
C LEU A 92 2.52 -4.49 0.84
N ARG A 93 2.63 -4.49 -0.49
CA ARG A 93 2.88 -5.68 -1.31
C ARG A 93 3.92 -5.36 -2.39
N HIS A 94 4.76 -6.33 -2.71
CA HIS A 94 5.77 -6.20 -3.77
C HIS A 94 5.14 -6.16 -5.17
N GLY A 95 5.88 -5.60 -6.13
CA GLY A 95 5.53 -5.57 -7.54
C GLY A 95 5.90 -6.86 -8.29
N ALA A 96 5.73 -6.87 -9.61
CA ALA A 96 6.01 -8.01 -10.48
C ALA A 96 7.50 -8.42 -10.52
N GLY A 97 8.40 -7.49 -10.22
CA GLY A 97 9.85 -7.72 -10.12
C GLY A 97 10.35 -8.06 -8.71
N GLY A 98 9.46 -8.31 -7.73
CA GLY A 98 9.82 -8.62 -6.34
C GLY A 98 10.25 -7.43 -5.50
N GLY A 99 10.57 -6.28 -6.11
CA GLY A 99 10.83 -5.01 -5.44
C GLY A 99 9.56 -4.35 -4.89
N TYR A 100 9.75 -3.46 -3.91
CA TYR A 100 8.67 -2.70 -3.28
C TYR A 100 8.45 -1.32 -3.90
N ASP A 101 9.42 -0.75 -4.61
CA ASP A 101 9.29 0.58 -5.23
C ASP A 101 8.20 0.62 -6.32
N ASP A 102 8.01 -0.47 -7.06
CA ASP A 102 6.88 -0.66 -8.00
C ASP A 102 5.76 -1.53 -7.42
N GLY A 103 5.68 -1.57 -6.09
CA GLY A 103 4.72 -2.34 -5.33
C GLY A 103 3.31 -1.72 -5.29
N THR A 104 2.50 -2.24 -4.37
CA THR A 104 1.18 -1.67 -4.09
C THR A 104 0.99 -1.45 -2.60
N VAL A 105 0.36 -0.32 -2.26
CA VAL A 105 -0.09 -0.01 -0.90
C VAL A 105 -1.60 -0.03 -0.87
N SER A 106 -2.16 -1.00 -0.16
CA SER A 106 -3.60 -1.02 0.14
C SER A 106 -3.85 -0.23 1.41
N TYR A 107 -4.91 0.58 1.43
CA TYR A 107 -5.30 1.34 2.61
C TYR A 107 -6.79 1.21 2.93
N VAL A 108 -7.12 1.33 4.20
CA VAL A 108 -8.47 1.48 4.74
C VAL A 108 -8.46 2.66 5.69
N ILE A 109 -9.25 3.69 5.41
CA ILE A 109 -9.45 4.82 6.32
C ILE A 109 -10.88 4.77 6.83
N SER A 110 -11.04 4.80 8.14
CA SER A 110 -12.32 4.80 8.82
C SER A 110 -12.48 6.03 9.70
N ALA A 111 -13.73 6.40 9.92
CA ALA A 111 -14.08 7.43 10.88
C ALA A 111 -15.24 6.99 11.78
N ASN A 112 -15.14 7.39 13.05
CA ASN A 112 -16.22 7.27 14.02
C ASN A 112 -16.94 8.62 14.10
N LEU A 113 -18.26 8.59 13.88
CA LEU A 113 -19.11 9.76 14.03
C LEU A 113 -20.18 9.49 15.08
N SER A 114 -20.47 10.49 15.90
CA SER A 114 -21.68 10.54 16.70
C SER A 114 -22.73 11.38 15.97
N ARG A 115 -23.95 10.83 15.83
CA ARG A 115 -25.13 11.57 15.41
C ARG A 115 -25.95 11.95 16.64
N LYS A 116 -26.14 13.24 16.86
CA LYS A 116 -27.07 13.76 17.87
C LYS A 116 -28.45 13.92 17.26
N ASN A 117 -29.37 13.04 17.63
CA ASN A 117 -30.80 13.32 17.55
C ASN A 117 -31.26 13.75 18.95
N SER A 118 -32.33 14.53 19.05
CA SER A 118 -32.76 15.26 20.27
C SER A 118 -32.73 14.48 21.58
N ASP A 119 -32.83 13.15 21.55
CA ASP A 119 -32.78 12.29 22.74
C ASP A 119 -31.80 11.11 22.65
N HIS A 120 -31.08 10.93 21.52
CA HIS A 120 -30.26 9.73 21.29
C HIS A 120 -28.97 10.06 20.51
N ALA A 121 -27.83 9.58 21.02
CA ALA A 121 -26.56 9.56 20.31
C ALA A 121 -26.37 8.21 19.60
N THR A 122 -26.37 8.20 18.27
CA THR A 122 -26.07 7.00 17.49
C THR A 122 -24.65 7.07 16.95
N SER A 123 -23.85 6.03 17.17
CA SER A 123 -22.51 5.92 16.56
C SER A 123 -22.64 5.43 15.12
N ILE A 124 -22.07 6.18 14.19
CA ILE A 124 -22.01 5.87 12.76
C ILE A 124 -20.55 5.57 12.42
N PHE A 125 -20.32 4.39 11.87
CA PHE A 125 -19.03 3.99 11.34
C PHE A 125 -19.01 4.14 9.82
N THR A 126 -18.05 4.90 9.30
CA THR A 126 -17.83 5.06 7.85
C THR A 126 -16.40 4.65 7.49
N ARG A 127 -16.21 4.18 6.26
CA ARG A 127 -14.89 3.77 5.75
C ARG A 127 -14.74 4.02 4.26
N VAL A 128 -13.51 4.25 3.85
CA VAL A 128 -13.05 4.22 2.46
C VAL A 128 -11.91 3.23 2.32
N ARG A 129 -11.80 2.61 1.15
CA ARG A 129 -10.74 1.64 0.82
C ARG A 129 -10.14 2.02 -0.52
N GLY A 130 -8.84 1.85 -0.65
CA GLY A 130 -8.18 2.04 -1.94
C GLY A 130 -6.87 1.27 -2.02
N VAL A 131 -6.33 1.27 -3.24
CA VAL A 131 -5.04 0.67 -3.55
C VAL A 131 -4.27 1.70 -4.36
N LEU A 132 -3.06 1.98 -3.90
CA LEU A 132 -2.09 2.82 -4.59
C LEU A 132 -1.09 1.90 -5.28
N LYS A 133 -0.94 2.05 -6.59
CA LYS A 133 0.17 1.46 -7.33
C LYS A 133 1.34 2.44 -7.26
N MET A 134 2.45 1.97 -6.72
CA MET A 134 3.66 2.78 -6.61
C MET A 134 4.46 2.72 -7.91
N HIS A 135 5.14 3.83 -8.16
CA HIS A 135 6.11 4.01 -9.22
C HIS A 135 7.33 4.66 -8.59
N ASP A 136 8.47 3.98 -8.62
CA ASP A 136 9.71 4.43 -7.98
C ASP A 136 9.53 4.82 -6.49
N GLY A 137 8.71 4.03 -5.77
CA GLY A 137 8.44 4.21 -4.34
C GLY A 137 7.50 5.37 -4.00
N GLN A 138 6.83 5.94 -4.99
CA GLN A 138 5.90 7.06 -4.82
C GLN A 138 4.51 6.71 -5.37
N ALA A 139 3.47 7.20 -4.70
CA ALA A 139 2.10 7.18 -5.22
C ALA A 139 1.26 8.27 -4.58
N THR A 140 0.24 8.76 -5.30
CA THR A 140 -0.78 9.64 -4.74
C THR A 140 -2.14 9.35 -5.35
N ALA A 141 -3.20 9.45 -4.55
CA ALA A 141 -4.57 9.41 -5.06
C ALA A 141 -5.53 10.22 -4.20
N VAL A 142 -6.60 10.69 -4.82
CA VAL A 142 -7.77 11.22 -4.11
C VAL A 142 -8.54 10.07 -3.47
N LEU A 143 -9.05 10.29 -2.26
CA LEU A 143 -9.91 9.30 -1.61
C LEU A 143 -11.18 9.05 -2.42
N PRO A 144 -11.67 7.79 -2.47
CA PRO A 144 -12.98 7.49 -3.02
C PRO A 144 -14.07 8.34 -2.37
N ALA A 145 -15.12 8.66 -3.13
CA ALA A 145 -16.22 9.47 -2.67
C ALA A 145 -16.82 8.93 -1.36
N ASN A 146 -16.91 9.80 -0.35
CA ASN A 146 -17.51 9.49 0.93
C ASN A 146 -18.34 10.68 1.41
N ARG A 147 -19.46 10.39 2.06
CA ARG A 147 -20.43 11.40 2.48
C ARG A 147 -19.93 12.25 3.66
N TYR A 148 -18.99 11.75 4.44
CA TYR A 148 -18.64 12.34 5.73
C TYR A 148 -17.28 13.04 5.75
N PHE A 149 -16.30 12.51 5.01
CA PHE A 149 -14.99 13.11 4.87
C PHE A 149 -14.44 12.90 3.45
N LYS A 150 -13.48 13.74 3.07
CA LYS A 150 -12.75 13.68 1.80
C LYS A 150 -11.26 13.81 2.09
N GLY A 151 -10.43 13.61 1.09
CA GLY A 151 -8.99 13.73 1.29
C GLY A 151 -8.15 13.16 0.17
N THR A 152 -6.85 13.10 0.42
CA THR A 152 -5.85 12.48 -0.44
C THR A 152 -4.99 11.52 0.38
N VAL A 153 -4.46 10.49 -0.26
CA VAL A 153 -3.48 9.58 0.32
C VAL A 153 -2.27 9.58 -0.57
N GLN A 154 -1.10 9.75 0.04
CA GLN A 154 0.18 9.71 -0.61
C GLN A 154 1.10 8.72 0.09
N VAL A 155 1.96 8.11 -0.71
CA VAL A 155 3.03 7.23 -0.25
C VAL A 155 4.32 7.76 -0.84
N GLY A 156 5.35 7.84 -0.01
CA GLY A 156 6.69 8.14 -0.47
C GLY A 156 7.75 7.31 0.23
N ALA A 157 8.68 6.78 -0.55
CA ALA A 157 9.89 6.16 -0.03
C ALA A 157 10.68 7.18 0.80
N ILE A 158 11.06 6.76 1.99
CA ILE A 158 11.96 7.45 2.90
C ILE A 158 13.19 6.57 3.14
N ALA A 159 14.34 7.19 3.38
CA ALA A 159 15.55 6.42 3.69
C ALA A 159 15.30 5.52 4.90
N ALA A 160 15.76 4.26 4.83
CA ALA A 160 15.70 3.34 5.96
C ALA A 160 16.39 4.00 7.15
N LYS A 161 15.69 4.19 8.27
CA LYS A 161 16.38 4.44 9.53
C LYS A 161 17.16 3.16 9.82
N LEU A 162 18.48 3.23 9.70
CA LEU A 162 19.38 2.28 10.33
C LEU A 162 19.06 2.34 11.83
N PHE A 163 18.29 1.37 12.31
CA PHE A 163 18.12 1.12 13.75
C PHE A 163 19.25 0.23 14.23
#